data_AF-A0A954IU42-F1
#
_entry.id   AF-A0A954IU42-F1
#
_cell.length_a   1.000
_cell.length_b   1.000
_cell.length_c   1.000
_cell.angle_alpha   90.00
_cell.angle_beta   90.00
_cell.angle_gamma   90.00
#
_symmetry.space_group_name_H-M   'P 1'
#
loop_
_entity.id
_entity.type
_entity.pdbx_description
1 polymer ?
#
loop_
_entity_poly.entity_id
_entity_poly.type
_entity_poly.pdbx_seq_one_letter_code
_entity_poly.pdbx_strand_id
1 'polypeptide(L)'
;MDRLNLAKQSFDDLAVLRRQGEDEKFSDSVEDWLRDDVVAVVERLQGNPKFRRYTTATLQSFSRRAQTRQRDQLERFADTLVHCAQVMIHATKQTEQSQILEDRDRNLDQKWIEEQNQARKKHGGSPLDTRSVFEKIAKRPWFDFVNEHDYFAGSWDLFLTNSDPLLTRQFRRMVPNPPLLGDLVAHSLFSCIEFWMERINTAFQKLIQQSWKKESVTLMDRVFAAKVQLDQQRDALRKSWLTGSEFRLRDACCGLLQAYVAYHPRAELSWADTSAEQLAVDAAMLRKLFRHTGEIIEVERLGNSKGRVVSRRKAQLVDWKLIQQVAAALEDVTPLYESDISSEDLINEARSQYRFVLVQNPRMVFWDGQKLAIEWDNKPKLWELLEQLALRGADEGVDRDHLTGTPSPQAMSTRRNRLRNCLCEAANETAASGQQLASRIQRIQDGLCKIALNSGEIKVLDLESDAWLIDCQEFEQIAG
;
A
#
# COMPACT_ATOMS: atom_id res chain seq x y z
N MET A 1 29.09 8.83 6.57
CA MET A 1 28.99 8.43 5.14
C MET A 1 27.51 8.27 4.84
N ASP A 2 27.05 8.73 3.68
CA ASP A 2 25.63 8.65 3.34
C ASP A 2 25.21 7.17 3.15
N ARG A 3 24.20 6.72 3.92
CA ARG A 3 23.71 5.31 3.92
C ARG A 3 23.28 4.86 2.53
N LEU A 4 22.66 5.75 1.73
CA LEU A 4 22.23 5.41 0.37
C LEU A 4 23.43 5.10 -0.53
N ASN A 5 24.45 5.95 -0.50
CA ASN A 5 25.67 5.74 -1.27
C ASN A 5 26.43 4.48 -0.83
N LEU A 6 26.45 4.19 0.47
CA LEU A 6 27.02 2.93 0.99
C LEU A 6 26.26 1.72 0.43
N ALA A 7 24.93 1.70 0.52
CA ALA A 7 24.12 0.60 0.01
C ALA A 7 24.32 0.36 -1.50
N LYS A 8 24.46 1.43 -2.29
CA LYS A 8 24.75 1.34 -3.73
C LYS A 8 26.14 0.75 -3.99
N GLN A 9 27.16 1.20 -3.26
CA GLN A 9 28.52 0.67 -3.38
C GLN A 9 28.60 -0.81 -2.98
N SER A 10 27.97 -1.21 -1.87
CA SER A 10 27.90 -2.61 -1.45
C SER A 10 27.23 -3.49 -2.50
N PHE A 11 26.21 -2.98 -3.22
CA PHE A 11 25.60 -3.72 -4.33
C PHE A 11 26.56 -3.92 -5.52
N ASP A 12 27.38 -2.93 -5.85
CA ASP A 12 28.41 -3.08 -6.89
C ASP A 12 29.44 -4.15 -6.51
N ASP A 13 29.83 -4.23 -5.24
CA ASP A 13 30.72 -5.28 -4.72
C ASP A 13 30.08 -6.67 -4.82
N LEU A 14 28.78 -6.79 -4.53
CA LEU A 14 28.03 -8.03 -4.75
C LEU A 14 28.02 -8.43 -6.23
N ALA A 15 27.90 -7.48 -7.15
CA ALA A 15 27.95 -7.77 -8.59
C ALA A 15 29.33 -8.33 -9.03
N VAL A 16 30.41 -7.97 -8.33
CA VAL A 16 31.75 -8.56 -8.52
C VAL A 16 31.80 -9.97 -7.94
N LEU A 17 31.32 -10.17 -6.72
CA LEU A 17 31.27 -11.49 -6.06
C LEU A 17 30.46 -12.49 -6.88
N ARG A 18 29.33 -12.06 -7.45
CA ARG A 18 28.48 -12.89 -8.32
C ARG A 18 29.24 -13.53 -9.47
N ARG A 19 30.23 -12.84 -10.04
CA ARG A 19 31.05 -13.39 -11.16
C ARG A 19 31.90 -14.58 -10.73
N GLN A 20 32.11 -14.75 -9.42
CA GLN A 20 32.83 -15.88 -8.84
C GLN A 20 31.92 -17.10 -8.61
N GLY A 21 30.60 -16.89 -8.54
CA GLY A 21 29.57 -17.93 -8.43
C GLY A 21 28.35 -17.47 -7.63
N GLU A 22 27.18 -18.05 -7.90
CA GLU A 22 25.94 -17.86 -7.13
C GLU A 22 25.75 -19.04 -6.16
N ASP A 23 26.60 -19.09 -5.13
CA ASP A 23 26.53 -20.12 -4.10
C ASP A 23 25.85 -19.61 -2.81
N GLU A 24 25.92 -20.41 -1.74
CA GLU A 24 25.37 -20.01 -0.44
C GLU A 24 26.09 -18.81 0.16
N LYS A 25 27.41 -18.68 -0.03
CA LYS A 25 28.17 -17.55 0.51
C LYS A 25 27.78 -16.26 -0.17
N PHE A 26 27.61 -16.29 -1.50
CA PHE A 26 27.05 -15.17 -2.25
C PHE A 26 25.66 -14.80 -1.73
N SER A 27 24.80 -15.81 -1.51
CA SER A 27 23.45 -15.59 -0.98
C SER A 27 23.47 -14.98 0.43
N ASP A 28 24.40 -15.40 1.29
CA ASP A 28 24.59 -14.83 2.62
C ASP A 28 25.06 -13.37 2.55
N SER A 29 26.01 -13.05 1.66
CA SER A 29 26.46 -11.66 1.45
C SER A 29 25.35 -10.75 0.93
N VAL A 30 24.46 -11.26 0.07
CA VAL A 30 23.27 -10.53 -0.39
C VAL A 30 22.32 -10.26 0.78
N GLU A 31 22.10 -11.25 1.65
CA GLU A 31 21.26 -11.09 2.83
C GLU A 31 21.85 -10.07 3.82
N ASP A 32 23.17 -10.07 4.02
CA ASP A 32 23.87 -9.07 4.82
C ASP A 32 23.67 -7.66 4.23
N TRP A 33 23.79 -7.49 2.91
CA TRP A 33 23.50 -6.21 2.25
C TRP A 33 22.05 -5.74 2.45
N LEU A 34 21.08 -6.64 2.30
CA LEU A 34 19.66 -6.31 2.52
C LEU A 34 19.41 -5.87 3.97
N ARG A 35 19.96 -6.61 4.93
CA ARG A 35 19.75 -6.39 6.37
C ARG A 35 20.50 -5.20 6.92
N ASP A 36 21.73 -4.98 6.48
CA ASP A 36 22.64 -4.04 7.13
C ASP A 36 22.69 -2.69 6.37
N ASP A 37 22.59 -2.72 5.03
CA ASP A 37 22.66 -1.51 4.21
C ASP A 37 21.28 -1.02 3.74
N VAL A 38 20.47 -1.88 3.12
CA VAL A 38 19.17 -1.48 2.56
C VAL A 38 18.18 -1.08 3.65
N VAL A 39 18.06 -1.89 4.71
CA VAL A 39 17.22 -1.57 5.87
C VAL A 39 17.57 -0.20 6.45
N ALA A 40 18.86 0.11 6.62
CA ALA A 40 19.30 1.38 7.19
C ALA A 40 18.94 2.60 6.32
N VAL A 41 18.87 2.43 4.99
CA VAL A 41 18.35 3.45 4.06
C VAL A 41 16.85 3.64 4.27
N VAL A 42 16.10 2.53 4.37
CA VAL A 42 14.64 2.57 4.49
C VAL A 42 14.20 3.14 5.85
N GLU A 43 14.89 2.84 6.95
CA GLU A 43 14.64 3.47 8.25
C GLU A 43 14.64 5.00 8.16
N ARG A 44 15.64 5.57 7.47
CA ARG A 44 15.72 7.02 7.25
C ARG A 44 14.60 7.51 6.34
N LEU A 45 14.30 6.78 5.26
CA LEU A 45 13.22 7.14 4.33
C LEU A 45 11.85 7.11 5.00
N GLN A 46 11.59 6.15 5.89
CA GLN A 46 10.33 6.05 6.60
C GLN A 46 10.04 7.26 7.47
N GLY A 47 11.06 8.01 7.91
CA GLY A 47 10.90 9.31 8.55
C GLY A 47 10.29 10.38 7.65
N ASN A 48 10.44 10.25 6.32
CA ASN A 48 9.94 11.21 5.33
C ASN A 48 8.45 10.95 5.00
N PRO A 49 7.54 11.92 5.26
CA PRO A 49 6.11 11.83 4.93
C PRO A 49 5.83 11.45 3.48
N LYS A 50 6.66 11.92 2.54
CA LYS A 50 6.46 11.61 1.12
C LYS A 50 6.70 10.13 0.84
N PHE A 51 7.70 9.52 1.46
CA PHE A 51 7.94 8.08 1.35
C PHE A 51 6.73 7.30 1.83
N ARG A 52 6.25 7.59 3.05
CA ARG A 52 5.04 6.99 3.63
C ARG A 52 3.84 7.15 2.70
N ARG A 53 3.58 8.38 2.25
CA ARG A 53 2.50 8.69 1.29
C ARG A 53 2.63 7.90 0.00
N TYR A 54 3.82 7.78 -0.58
CA TYR A 54 4.02 6.95 -1.77
C TYR A 54 3.71 5.49 -1.48
N THR A 55 4.25 4.93 -0.39
CA THR A 55 4.00 3.54 -0.03
C THR A 55 2.54 3.23 0.23
N THR A 56 1.71 4.18 0.68
CA THR A 56 0.27 3.95 0.95
C THR A 56 -0.66 4.50 -0.13
N ALA A 57 -0.12 5.17 -1.15
CA ALA A 57 -0.91 5.95 -2.11
C ALA A 57 -2.01 5.12 -2.78
N THR A 58 -1.71 3.88 -3.17
CA THR A 58 -2.67 3.00 -3.85
C THR A 58 -3.79 2.56 -2.93
N LEU A 59 -3.48 2.18 -1.69
CA LEU A 59 -4.49 1.83 -0.68
C LEU A 59 -5.40 3.03 -0.37
N GLN A 60 -4.81 4.21 -0.13
CA GLN A 60 -5.56 5.44 0.15
C GLN A 60 -6.44 5.87 -1.03
N SER A 61 -5.98 5.62 -2.27
CA SER A 61 -6.68 6.06 -3.48
C SER A 61 -7.70 5.07 -4.00
N PHE A 62 -7.55 3.78 -3.74
CA PHE A 62 -8.39 2.75 -4.36
C PHE A 62 -9.10 1.80 -3.39
N SER A 63 -8.80 1.87 -2.08
CA SER A 63 -9.54 1.10 -1.08
C SER A 63 -11.04 1.27 -1.25
N ARG A 64 -11.79 0.23 -0.90
CA ARG A 64 -13.24 0.19 -1.16
C ARG A 64 -14.01 1.34 -0.50
N ARG A 65 -13.47 1.89 0.59
CA ARG A 65 -14.05 3.00 1.37
C ARG A 65 -13.44 4.36 1.02
N ALA A 66 -12.46 4.41 0.12
CA ALA A 66 -11.83 5.66 -0.29
C ALA A 66 -12.84 6.60 -0.95
N GLN A 67 -12.88 7.86 -0.49
CA GLN A 67 -13.65 8.93 -1.11
C GLN A 67 -12.74 9.78 -2.01
N THR A 68 -12.17 9.14 -3.03
CA THR A 68 -11.19 9.75 -3.93
C THR A 68 -11.66 9.70 -5.37
N ARG A 69 -11.14 10.63 -6.18
CA ARG A 69 -11.41 10.65 -7.62
C ARG A 69 -11.00 9.35 -8.31
N GLN A 70 -9.90 8.74 -7.87
CA GLN A 70 -9.36 7.49 -8.41
C GLN A 70 -10.32 6.33 -8.15
N ARG A 71 -10.88 6.22 -6.94
CA ARG A 71 -11.90 5.22 -6.64
C ARG A 71 -13.16 5.43 -7.51
N ASP A 72 -13.62 6.67 -7.66
CA ASP A 72 -14.75 6.99 -8.53
C ASP A 72 -14.48 6.65 -10.00
N GLN A 73 -13.23 6.79 -10.47
CA GLN A 73 -12.84 6.37 -11.82
C GLN A 73 -12.86 4.84 -11.97
N LEU A 74 -12.39 4.10 -10.96
CA LEU A 74 -12.43 2.65 -10.96
C LEU A 74 -13.86 2.09 -10.97
N GLU A 75 -14.77 2.66 -10.17
CA GLU A 75 -16.19 2.27 -10.18
C GLU A 75 -16.84 2.57 -11.54
N ARG A 76 -16.59 3.74 -12.12
CA ARG A 76 -17.06 4.07 -13.47
C ARG A 76 -16.53 3.13 -14.54
N PHE A 77 -15.27 2.72 -14.44
CA PHE A 77 -14.72 1.69 -15.31
C PHE A 77 -15.47 0.35 -15.13
N ALA A 78 -15.69 -0.09 -13.89
CA ALA A 78 -16.40 -1.32 -13.59
C ALA A 78 -17.83 -1.33 -14.17
N ASP A 79 -18.56 -0.23 -14.01
CA ASP A 79 -19.92 -0.09 -14.53
C ASP A 79 -19.94 -0.03 -16.07
N THR A 80 -18.98 0.65 -16.69
CA THR A 80 -18.84 0.71 -18.15
C THR A 80 -18.48 -0.67 -18.72
N LEU A 81 -17.67 -1.46 -18.02
CA LEU A 81 -17.32 -2.83 -18.39
C LEU A 81 -18.56 -3.74 -18.37
N VAL A 82 -19.37 -3.66 -17.31
CA VAL A 82 -20.65 -4.38 -17.20
C VAL A 82 -21.60 -3.97 -18.33
N HIS A 83 -21.75 -2.67 -18.56
CA HIS A 83 -22.61 -2.14 -19.63
C HIS A 83 -22.18 -2.63 -21.02
N CYS A 84 -20.88 -2.57 -21.31
CA CYS A 84 -20.32 -3.04 -22.58
C CYS A 84 -20.63 -4.53 -22.82
N ALA A 85 -20.45 -5.37 -21.79
CA ALA A 85 -20.81 -6.79 -21.88
C ALA A 85 -22.31 -7.00 -22.13
N GLN A 86 -23.19 -6.25 -21.46
CA GLN A 86 -24.64 -6.32 -21.68
C GLN A 86 -25.03 -5.94 -23.11
N VAL A 87 -24.43 -4.89 -23.66
CA VAL A 87 -24.66 -4.46 -25.05
C VAL A 87 -24.18 -5.53 -26.04
N MET A 88 -23.03 -6.17 -25.81
CA MET A 88 -22.55 -7.28 -26.64
C MET A 88 -23.43 -8.53 -26.56
N ILE A 89 -23.96 -8.87 -25.38
CA ILE A 89 -24.93 -9.96 -25.21
C ILE A 89 -26.21 -9.66 -25.98
N HIS A 90 -26.73 -8.43 -25.87
CA HIS A 90 -27.90 -8.03 -26.63
C HIS A 90 -27.65 -8.13 -28.15
N ALA A 91 -26.48 -7.66 -28.59
CA ALA A 91 -26.08 -7.70 -29.99
C ALA A 91 -26.04 -9.11 -30.56
N THR A 92 -25.34 -10.03 -29.89
CA THR A 92 -25.20 -11.43 -30.33
C THR A 92 -26.51 -12.21 -30.31
N LYS A 93 -27.44 -11.88 -29.41
CA LYS A 93 -28.79 -12.46 -29.40
C LYS A 93 -29.60 -11.99 -30.61
N GLN A 94 -29.55 -10.70 -30.95
CA GLN A 94 -30.29 -10.17 -32.09
C GLN A 94 -29.72 -10.62 -33.44
N THR A 95 -28.43 -10.92 -33.53
CA THR A 95 -27.80 -11.38 -34.77
C THR A 95 -27.76 -12.91 -34.93
N GLU A 96 -28.28 -13.66 -33.95
CA GLU A 96 -28.19 -15.12 -33.85
C GLU A 96 -26.73 -15.63 -33.87
N GLN A 97 -25.84 -14.89 -33.22
CA GLN A 97 -24.39 -15.16 -33.18
C GLN A 97 -23.90 -15.45 -31.76
N SER A 98 -24.65 -16.22 -30.99
CA SER A 98 -24.29 -16.53 -29.60
C SER A 98 -22.93 -17.24 -29.47
N GLN A 99 -22.50 -17.97 -30.51
CA GLN A 99 -21.17 -18.59 -30.60
C GLN A 99 -20.01 -17.58 -30.54
N ILE A 100 -20.23 -16.29 -30.81
CA ILE A 100 -19.17 -15.27 -30.70
C ILE A 100 -18.73 -15.09 -29.23
N LEU A 101 -19.67 -15.21 -28.31
CA LEU A 101 -19.43 -15.10 -26.87
C LEU A 101 -18.84 -16.38 -26.28
N GLU A 102 -18.70 -17.43 -27.07
CA GLU A 102 -17.96 -18.62 -26.64
C GLU A 102 -16.50 -18.25 -26.43
N ASP A 103 -16.06 -18.52 -25.22
CA ASP A 103 -14.75 -18.18 -24.73
C ASP A 103 -13.69 -19.08 -25.38
N ARG A 104 -12.71 -18.47 -26.04
CA ARG A 104 -11.66 -19.18 -26.81
C ARG A 104 -10.86 -20.12 -25.91
N ASP A 105 -10.73 -19.77 -24.63
CA ASP A 105 -9.99 -20.52 -23.62
C ASP A 105 -10.73 -21.80 -23.18
N ARG A 106 -12.04 -21.93 -23.43
CA ARG A 106 -12.77 -23.17 -23.12
C ARG A 106 -12.24 -24.37 -23.88
N ASN A 107 -11.82 -24.20 -25.12
CA ASN A 107 -11.29 -25.30 -25.92
C ASN A 107 -9.94 -25.78 -25.37
N LEU A 108 -9.16 -24.89 -24.75
CA LEU A 108 -7.89 -25.23 -24.10
C LEU A 108 -8.10 -25.92 -22.74
N ASP A 109 -9.21 -25.62 -22.06
CA ASP A 109 -9.51 -26.14 -20.72
C ASP A 109 -10.58 -27.25 -20.71
N GLN A 110 -11.06 -27.71 -21.87
CA GLN A 110 -12.18 -28.65 -21.96
C GLN A 110 -11.92 -29.96 -21.23
N LYS A 111 -10.73 -30.53 -21.41
CA LYS A 111 -10.28 -31.72 -20.68
C LYS A 111 -10.28 -31.51 -19.17
N TRP A 112 -9.80 -30.36 -18.71
CA TRP A 112 -9.75 -30.04 -17.29
C TRP A 112 -11.16 -29.80 -16.71
N ILE A 113 -12.05 -29.15 -17.46
CA ILE A 113 -13.46 -28.96 -17.09
C ILE A 113 -14.15 -30.33 -16.91
N GLU A 114 -13.92 -31.26 -17.85
CA GLU A 114 -14.46 -32.62 -17.77
C GLU A 114 -13.95 -33.37 -16.53
N GLU A 115 -12.63 -33.33 -16.28
CA GLU A 115 -12.00 -33.93 -15.10
C GLU A 115 -12.58 -33.36 -13.78
N GLN A 116 -12.71 -32.04 -13.69
CA GLN A 116 -13.26 -31.38 -12.49
C GLN A 116 -14.74 -31.67 -12.28
N ASN A 117 -15.54 -31.67 -13.34
CA ASN A 117 -16.96 -32.02 -13.25
C ASN A 117 -17.16 -33.48 -12.82
N GLN A 118 -16.33 -34.39 -13.32
CA GLN A 118 -16.32 -35.78 -12.86
C GLN A 118 -15.94 -35.89 -11.38
N ALA A 119 -14.90 -35.17 -10.93
CA ALA A 119 -14.50 -35.15 -9.52
C ALA A 119 -15.60 -34.58 -8.62
N ARG A 120 -16.20 -33.44 -8.99
CA ARG A 120 -17.30 -32.82 -8.24
C ARG A 120 -18.52 -33.72 -8.16
N LYS A 121 -18.89 -34.39 -9.27
CA LYS A 121 -19.98 -35.36 -9.30
C LYS A 121 -19.73 -36.53 -8.33
N LYS A 122 -18.48 -37.00 -8.20
CA LYS A 122 -18.11 -38.03 -7.21
C LYS A 122 -18.24 -37.55 -5.76
N HIS A 123 -18.09 -36.26 -5.51
CA HIS A 123 -18.16 -35.66 -4.17
C HIS A 123 -19.47 -34.90 -3.89
N GLY A 124 -20.52 -35.10 -4.71
CA GLY A 124 -21.82 -34.45 -4.51
C GLY A 124 -21.84 -32.93 -4.79
N GLY A 125 -20.80 -32.40 -5.43
CA GLY A 125 -20.70 -30.98 -5.80
C GLY A 125 -21.38 -30.67 -7.13
N SER A 126 -21.90 -29.45 -7.26
CA SER A 126 -22.49 -28.95 -8.50
C SER A 126 -21.43 -28.81 -9.61
N PRO A 127 -21.81 -29.03 -10.89
CA PRO A 127 -20.93 -28.79 -12.03
C PRO A 127 -20.38 -27.36 -12.04
N LEU A 128 -19.24 -27.17 -12.72
CA LEU A 128 -18.67 -25.84 -12.97
C LEU A 128 -19.65 -24.99 -13.79
N ASP A 129 -19.68 -23.68 -13.50
CA ASP A 129 -20.49 -22.72 -14.26
C ASP A 129 -19.90 -22.50 -15.66
N THR A 130 -20.56 -23.06 -16.67
CA THR A 130 -20.21 -22.95 -18.08
C THR A 130 -20.98 -21.84 -18.81
N ARG A 131 -21.46 -20.80 -18.12
CA ARG A 131 -21.92 -19.55 -18.77
C ARG A 131 -20.74 -18.78 -19.37
N SER A 132 -20.98 -18.11 -20.50
CA SER A 132 -19.94 -17.35 -21.18
C SER A 132 -19.32 -16.31 -20.24
N VAL A 133 -18.05 -15.98 -20.46
CA VAL A 133 -17.37 -14.96 -19.62
C VAL A 133 -18.12 -13.61 -19.69
N PHE A 134 -18.77 -13.30 -20.82
CA PHE A 134 -19.60 -12.11 -20.99
C PHE A 134 -20.82 -12.10 -20.08
N GLU A 135 -21.54 -13.22 -19.99
CA GLU A 135 -22.67 -13.35 -19.06
C GLU A 135 -22.22 -13.25 -17.61
N LYS A 136 -20.99 -13.69 -17.31
CA LYS A 136 -20.38 -13.48 -16.00
C LYS A 136 -20.07 -12.00 -15.79
N ILE A 137 -19.34 -11.33 -16.69
CA ILE A 137 -19.02 -9.89 -16.63
C ILE A 137 -20.29 -9.04 -16.45
N ALA A 138 -21.35 -9.32 -17.23
CA ALA A 138 -22.62 -8.59 -17.19
C ALA A 138 -23.34 -8.67 -15.83
N LYS A 139 -22.95 -9.61 -14.96
CA LYS A 139 -23.43 -9.78 -13.59
C LYS A 139 -22.48 -9.25 -12.52
N ARG A 140 -21.37 -8.59 -12.92
CA ARG A 140 -20.33 -8.07 -12.02
C ARG A 140 -19.84 -9.17 -11.06
N PRO A 141 -19.09 -10.17 -11.57
CA PRO A 141 -18.74 -11.37 -10.82
C PRO A 141 -17.67 -11.10 -9.76
N TRP A 142 -17.02 -9.93 -9.78
CA TRP A 142 -16.05 -9.46 -8.78
C TRP A 142 -16.74 -8.64 -7.69
N PHE A 143 -16.21 -8.71 -6.46
CA PHE A 143 -16.63 -7.81 -5.38
C PHE A 143 -15.90 -6.47 -5.44
N ASP A 144 -14.62 -6.48 -5.83
CA ASP A 144 -13.75 -5.33 -6.03
C ASP A 144 -12.63 -5.71 -7.00
N PHE A 145 -11.94 -4.73 -7.57
CA PHE A 145 -10.69 -4.96 -8.31
C PHE A 145 -9.45 -4.84 -7.42
N VAL A 146 -9.62 -4.25 -6.24
CA VAL A 146 -8.54 -3.89 -5.32
C VAL A 146 -8.61 -4.81 -4.11
N ASN A 147 -7.47 -5.40 -3.76
CA ASN A 147 -7.31 -6.16 -2.53
C ASN A 147 -6.22 -5.56 -1.69
N GLU A 148 -6.59 -5.09 -0.50
CA GLU A 148 -5.66 -4.46 0.44
C GLU A 148 -4.66 -5.49 0.98
N HIS A 149 -5.00 -6.77 0.99
CA HIS A 149 -4.07 -7.85 1.38
C HIS A 149 -2.95 -8.08 0.36
N ASP A 150 -3.04 -7.52 -0.85
CA ASP A 150 -1.94 -7.58 -1.82
C ASP A 150 -0.78 -6.63 -1.46
N TYR A 151 -0.89 -5.85 -0.38
CA TYR A 151 0.06 -4.80 -0.01
C TYR A 151 1.49 -5.31 0.13
N PHE A 152 1.70 -6.38 0.90
CA PHE A 152 3.01 -7.00 1.06
C PHE A 152 3.21 -8.21 0.14
N ALA A 153 2.15 -8.99 -0.11
CA ALA A 153 2.21 -10.20 -0.92
C ALA A 153 1.04 -10.23 -1.91
N GLY A 154 1.34 -10.05 -3.20
CA GLY A 154 0.33 -10.11 -4.24
C GLY A 154 -0.34 -11.48 -4.30
N SER A 155 -1.64 -11.56 -4.05
CA SER A 155 -2.42 -12.80 -4.18
C SER A 155 -2.67 -13.19 -5.64
N TRP A 156 -2.64 -12.21 -6.55
CA TRP A 156 -2.87 -12.37 -7.98
C TRP A 156 -4.14 -13.19 -8.26
N ASP A 157 -5.29 -12.69 -7.79
CA ASP A 157 -6.62 -13.27 -8.02
C ASP A 157 -7.61 -12.24 -8.58
N LEU A 158 -8.78 -12.71 -9.02
CA LEU A 158 -9.84 -11.90 -9.63
C LEU A 158 -10.88 -11.36 -8.64
N PHE A 159 -10.71 -11.66 -7.34
CA PHE A 159 -11.58 -11.15 -6.26
C PHE A 159 -13.08 -11.37 -6.55
N LEU A 160 -13.41 -12.62 -6.91
CA LEU A 160 -14.75 -13.00 -7.33
C LEU A 160 -15.71 -13.14 -6.13
N THR A 161 -16.94 -12.65 -6.31
CA THR A 161 -18.06 -12.83 -5.37
C THR A 161 -18.39 -14.31 -5.15
N ASN A 162 -18.23 -15.13 -6.19
CA ASN A 162 -18.34 -16.57 -6.12
C ASN A 162 -17.08 -17.19 -6.71
N SER A 163 -16.49 -18.17 -6.02
CA SER A 163 -15.29 -18.87 -6.52
C SER A 163 -15.54 -19.48 -7.90
N ASP A 164 -14.67 -19.11 -8.85
CA ASP A 164 -14.66 -19.68 -10.19
C ASP A 164 -13.24 -20.17 -10.53
N PRO A 165 -12.94 -21.45 -10.28
CA PRO A 165 -11.62 -22.01 -10.51
C PRO A 165 -11.15 -21.92 -11.96
N LEU A 166 -12.07 -21.85 -12.94
CA LEU A 166 -11.71 -21.71 -14.35
C LEU A 166 -11.21 -20.29 -14.63
N LEU A 167 -11.94 -19.27 -14.18
CA LEU A 167 -11.53 -17.87 -14.35
C LEU A 167 -10.22 -17.57 -13.63
N THR A 168 -10.06 -18.02 -12.38
CA THR A 168 -8.80 -17.83 -11.63
C THR A 168 -7.62 -18.52 -12.35
N ARG A 169 -7.83 -19.71 -12.91
CA ARG A 169 -6.79 -20.41 -13.70
C ARG A 169 -6.43 -19.63 -14.98
N GLN A 170 -7.42 -19.14 -15.71
CA GLN A 170 -7.20 -18.33 -16.91
C GLN A 170 -6.44 -17.04 -16.57
N PHE A 171 -6.80 -16.38 -15.47
CA PHE A 171 -6.12 -15.17 -15.00
C PHE A 171 -4.64 -15.41 -14.70
N ARG A 172 -4.33 -16.46 -13.92
CA ARG A 172 -2.94 -16.80 -13.57
C ARG A 172 -2.08 -17.16 -14.78
N ARG A 173 -2.67 -17.72 -15.84
CA ARG A 173 -1.93 -17.95 -17.10
C ARG A 173 -1.61 -16.67 -17.86
N MET A 174 -2.47 -15.66 -17.75
CA MET A 174 -2.28 -14.36 -18.39
C MET A 174 -1.17 -13.54 -17.70
N VAL A 175 -0.94 -13.80 -16.41
CA VAL A 175 0.11 -13.15 -15.61
C VAL A 175 1.20 -14.17 -15.24
N PRO A 176 2.01 -14.66 -16.20
CA PRO A 176 2.95 -15.75 -15.95
C PRO A 176 4.15 -15.35 -15.07
N ASN A 177 4.50 -14.06 -15.05
CA ASN A 177 5.64 -13.51 -14.31
C ASN A 177 5.22 -12.21 -13.61
N PRO A 178 4.38 -12.29 -12.56
CA PRO A 178 4.00 -11.09 -11.81
C PRO A 178 5.24 -10.40 -11.22
N PRO A 179 5.23 -9.06 -11.08
CA PRO A 179 6.17 -8.34 -10.23
C PRO A 179 6.27 -8.99 -8.85
N LEU A 180 7.49 -9.15 -8.35
CA LEU A 180 7.75 -9.77 -7.05
C LEU A 180 7.73 -8.72 -5.93
N LEU A 181 8.26 -7.54 -6.23
CA LEU A 181 8.27 -6.36 -5.36
C LEU A 181 7.59 -5.18 -6.05
N GLY A 182 7.27 -4.16 -5.25
CA GLY A 182 6.73 -2.89 -5.71
C GLY A 182 5.30 -2.64 -5.23
N ASP A 183 4.56 -1.81 -5.95
CA ASP A 183 3.16 -1.50 -5.67
C ASP A 183 2.26 -2.63 -6.17
N LEU A 184 2.33 -3.77 -5.47
CA LEU A 184 1.67 -5.01 -5.85
C LEU A 184 0.14 -4.86 -5.94
N VAL A 185 -0.45 -3.98 -5.12
CA VAL A 185 -1.89 -3.65 -5.19
C VAL A 185 -2.23 -3.03 -6.55
N ALA A 186 -1.43 -2.05 -7.02
CA ALA A 186 -1.67 -1.45 -8.33
C ALA A 186 -1.41 -2.47 -9.45
N HIS A 187 -0.32 -3.24 -9.39
CA HIS A 187 -0.05 -4.25 -10.42
C HIS A 187 -1.16 -5.31 -10.52
N SER A 188 -1.67 -5.78 -9.38
CA SER A 188 -2.79 -6.73 -9.29
C SER A 188 -4.08 -6.12 -9.87
N LEU A 189 -4.45 -4.92 -9.41
CA LEU A 189 -5.59 -4.13 -9.92
C LEU A 189 -5.57 -4.03 -11.44
N PHE A 190 -4.47 -3.56 -12.02
CA PHE A 190 -4.38 -3.34 -13.46
C PHE A 190 -4.28 -4.66 -14.24
N SER A 191 -3.71 -5.72 -13.66
CA SER A 191 -3.77 -7.05 -14.25
C SER A 191 -5.21 -7.56 -14.33
N CYS A 192 -6.01 -7.37 -13.28
CA CYS A 192 -7.44 -7.70 -13.30
C CYS A 192 -8.18 -6.92 -14.37
N ILE A 193 -7.93 -5.61 -14.49
CA ILE A 193 -8.51 -4.78 -15.55
C ILE A 193 -8.19 -5.33 -16.94
N GLU A 194 -6.91 -5.59 -17.22
CA GLU A 194 -6.49 -6.11 -18.53
C GLU A 194 -7.08 -7.50 -18.81
N PHE A 195 -7.22 -8.35 -17.78
CA PHE A 195 -7.87 -9.65 -17.92
C PHE A 195 -9.27 -9.51 -18.51
N TRP A 196 -10.13 -8.69 -17.91
CA TRP A 196 -11.49 -8.52 -18.43
C TRP A 196 -11.52 -7.79 -19.77
N MET A 197 -10.65 -6.79 -19.96
CA MET A 197 -10.54 -6.05 -21.22
C MET A 197 -10.17 -6.95 -22.40
N GLU A 198 -9.25 -7.89 -22.23
CA GLU A 198 -8.86 -8.85 -23.27
C GLU A 198 -10.05 -9.67 -23.79
N ARG A 199 -10.96 -10.09 -22.88
CA ARG A 199 -12.15 -10.85 -23.25
C ARG A 199 -13.12 -9.97 -24.05
N ILE A 200 -13.38 -8.74 -23.59
CA ILE A 200 -14.19 -7.77 -24.33
C ILE A 200 -13.60 -7.50 -25.71
N ASN A 201 -12.30 -7.27 -25.82
CA ASN A 201 -11.60 -7.04 -27.08
C ASN A 201 -11.76 -8.23 -28.04
N THR A 202 -11.60 -9.45 -27.53
CA THR A 202 -11.72 -10.67 -28.34
C THR A 202 -13.11 -10.83 -28.94
N ALA A 203 -14.18 -10.63 -28.15
CA ALA A 203 -15.54 -10.71 -28.70
C ALA A 203 -15.86 -9.54 -29.62
N PHE A 204 -15.40 -8.33 -29.30
CA PHE A 204 -15.59 -7.16 -30.17
C PHE A 204 -15.01 -7.40 -31.57
N GLN A 205 -13.78 -7.92 -31.65
CA GLN A 205 -13.13 -8.24 -32.92
C GLN A 205 -13.91 -9.31 -33.71
N LYS A 206 -14.38 -10.37 -33.04
CA LYS A 206 -15.23 -11.40 -33.66
C LYS A 206 -16.56 -10.82 -34.16
N LEU A 207 -17.20 -9.95 -33.37
CA LEU A 207 -18.45 -9.27 -33.71
C LEU A 207 -18.27 -8.43 -34.98
N ILE A 208 -17.25 -7.59 -35.04
CA ILE A 208 -16.94 -6.77 -36.23
C ILE A 208 -16.72 -7.66 -37.46
N GLN A 209 -15.89 -8.70 -37.36
CA GLN A 209 -15.60 -9.59 -38.49
C GLN A 209 -16.86 -10.27 -39.07
N GLN A 210 -17.86 -10.55 -38.23
CA GLN A 210 -19.09 -11.22 -38.66
C GLN A 210 -20.20 -10.23 -39.05
N SER A 211 -20.23 -9.02 -38.50
CA SER A 211 -21.26 -8.02 -38.76
C SER A 211 -21.11 -7.30 -40.10
N TRP A 212 -19.92 -7.32 -40.72
CA TRP A 212 -19.68 -6.78 -42.07
C TRP A 212 -20.47 -7.53 -43.17
N LYS A 213 -21.20 -8.59 -42.82
CA LYS A 213 -22.01 -9.41 -43.73
C LYS A 213 -23.53 -9.17 -43.64
N LYS A 214 -24.03 -8.31 -42.73
CA LYS A 214 -25.48 -8.08 -42.51
C LYS A 214 -25.84 -6.61 -42.27
N GLU A 215 -27.08 -6.22 -42.57
CA GLU A 215 -27.69 -4.89 -42.33
C GLU A 215 -27.98 -4.62 -40.82
N SER A 216 -26.97 -4.70 -39.95
CA SER A 216 -27.13 -4.45 -38.50
C SER A 216 -26.36 -3.20 -38.03
N VAL A 217 -26.40 -2.13 -38.83
CA VAL A 217 -25.57 -0.91 -38.62
C VAL A 217 -25.85 -0.27 -37.26
N THR A 218 -27.13 -0.03 -36.92
CA THR A 218 -27.52 0.67 -35.68
C THR A 218 -27.14 -0.08 -34.39
N LEU A 219 -27.09 -1.41 -34.45
CA LEU A 219 -26.70 -2.27 -33.33
C LEU A 219 -25.18 -2.25 -33.14
N MET A 220 -24.43 -2.29 -34.24
CA MET A 220 -22.97 -2.18 -34.22
C MET A 220 -22.52 -0.80 -33.76
N ASP A 221 -23.24 0.27 -34.08
CA ASP A 221 -22.96 1.61 -33.56
C ASP A 221 -23.02 1.66 -32.03
N ARG A 222 -24.02 0.98 -31.43
CA ARG A 222 -24.13 0.89 -29.95
C ARG A 222 -22.99 0.09 -29.34
N VAL A 223 -22.63 -1.05 -29.94
CA VAL A 223 -21.50 -1.87 -29.48
C VAL A 223 -20.20 -1.07 -29.57
N PHE A 224 -20.00 -0.34 -30.68
CA PHE A 224 -18.84 0.51 -30.90
C PHE A 224 -18.78 1.64 -29.88
N ALA A 225 -19.87 2.37 -29.67
CA ALA A 225 -19.94 3.45 -28.68
C ALA A 225 -19.63 2.96 -27.25
N ALA A 226 -20.23 1.84 -26.84
CA ALA A 226 -19.96 1.23 -25.53
C ALA A 226 -18.49 0.80 -25.39
N LYS A 227 -17.88 0.26 -26.46
CA LYS A 227 -16.47 -0.14 -26.47
C LYS A 227 -15.53 1.05 -26.39
N VAL A 228 -15.80 2.12 -27.15
CA VAL A 228 -15.01 3.36 -27.11
C VAL A 228 -15.06 3.98 -25.72
N GLN A 229 -16.25 4.04 -25.10
CA GLN A 229 -16.39 4.55 -23.74
C GLN A 229 -15.57 3.71 -22.74
N LEU A 230 -15.60 2.38 -22.86
CA LEU A 230 -14.82 1.49 -22.01
C LEU A 230 -13.30 1.71 -22.15
N ASP A 231 -12.81 1.81 -23.39
CA ASP A 231 -11.40 2.09 -23.67
C ASP A 231 -10.97 3.44 -23.08
N GLN A 232 -11.81 4.47 -23.23
CA GLN A 232 -11.56 5.79 -22.64
C GLN A 232 -11.48 5.73 -21.11
N GLN A 233 -12.36 4.97 -20.44
CA GLN A 233 -12.29 4.82 -18.98
C GLN A 233 -11.01 4.09 -18.54
N ARG A 234 -10.65 2.99 -19.22
CA ARG A 234 -9.40 2.27 -18.96
C ARG A 234 -8.19 3.19 -19.13
N ASP A 235 -8.12 3.90 -20.26
CA ASP A 235 -6.97 4.73 -20.60
C ASP A 235 -6.85 5.94 -19.67
N ALA A 236 -7.97 6.55 -19.29
CA ALA A 236 -7.99 7.62 -18.30
C ALA A 236 -7.48 7.14 -16.95
N LEU A 237 -7.90 5.95 -16.50
CA LEU A 237 -7.46 5.36 -15.23
C LEU A 237 -5.97 5.02 -15.26
N ARG A 238 -5.49 4.32 -16.31
CA ARG A 238 -4.07 4.00 -16.51
C ARG A 238 -3.22 5.27 -16.55
N LYS A 239 -3.64 6.27 -17.33
CA LYS A 239 -2.92 7.55 -17.43
C LYS A 239 -2.83 8.24 -16.08
N SER A 240 -3.90 8.23 -15.29
CA SER A 240 -3.91 8.88 -13.98
C SER A 240 -3.03 8.21 -12.92
N TRP A 241 -2.71 6.91 -13.07
CA TRP A 241 -2.05 6.16 -11.98
C TRP A 241 -0.72 5.50 -12.35
N LEU A 242 -0.57 5.01 -13.58
CA LEU A 242 0.58 4.22 -14.02
C LEU A 242 1.55 4.98 -14.92
N THR A 243 1.33 6.28 -15.15
CA THR A 243 2.20 7.07 -16.04
C THR A 243 3.00 8.11 -15.26
N GLY A 244 4.19 8.44 -15.78
CA GLY A 244 5.09 9.43 -15.18
C GLY A 244 6.07 8.85 -14.18
N SER A 245 6.97 9.72 -13.71
CA SER A 245 8.00 9.39 -12.71
C SER A 245 7.39 9.04 -11.34
N GLU A 246 6.21 9.54 -11.02
CA GLU A 246 5.53 9.27 -9.75
C GLU A 246 5.17 7.79 -9.57
N PHE A 247 4.74 7.10 -10.63
CA PHE A 247 4.49 5.66 -10.54
C PHE A 247 5.77 4.90 -10.23
N ARG A 248 6.86 5.21 -10.95
CA ARG A 248 8.16 4.56 -10.76
C ARG A 248 8.68 4.77 -9.34
N LEU A 249 8.59 6.01 -8.82
CA LEU A 249 8.98 6.32 -7.45
C LEU A 249 8.10 5.60 -6.43
N ARG A 250 6.78 5.53 -6.66
CA ARG A 250 5.85 4.80 -5.80
C ARG A 250 6.19 3.31 -5.74
N ASP A 251 6.38 2.69 -6.90
CA ASP A 251 6.76 1.28 -7.04
C ASP A 251 8.07 1.00 -6.31
N ALA A 252 9.08 1.87 -6.50
CA ALA A 252 10.36 1.78 -5.78
C ALA A 252 10.19 1.90 -4.26
N CYS A 253 9.40 2.85 -3.77
CA CYS A 253 9.15 3.02 -2.34
C CYS A 253 8.49 1.77 -1.73
N CYS A 254 7.48 1.20 -2.40
CA CYS A 254 6.83 -0.02 -1.95
C CYS A 254 7.80 -1.22 -1.95
N GLY A 255 8.62 -1.37 -2.98
CA GLY A 255 9.62 -2.44 -3.07
C GLY A 255 10.68 -2.38 -1.96
N LEU A 256 11.15 -1.16 -1.63
CA LEU A 256 12.07 -0.97 -0.52
C LEU A 256 11.41 -1.20 0.84
N LEU A 257 10.16 -0.80 1.02
CA LEU A 257 9.40 -1.11 2.23
C LEU A 257 9.24 -2.62 2.44
N GLN A 258 8.98 -3.38 1.37
CA GLN A 258 8.92 -4.84 1.42
C GLN A 258 10.28 -5.45 1.81
N ALA A 259 11.40 -4.93 1.29
CA ALA A 259 12.73 -5.35 1.71
C ALA A 259 12.98 -5.07 3.21
N TYR A 260 12.57 -3.89 3.68
CA TYR A 260 12.65 -3.52 5.10
C TYR A 260 11.83 -4.47 5.98
N VAL A 261 10.56 -4.73 5.62
CA VAL A 261 9.71 -5.66 6.39
C VAL A 261 10.29 -7.07 6.41
N ALA A 262 10.92 -7.51 5.32
CA ALA A 262 11.55 -8.82 5.27
C ALA A 262 12.76 -8.95 6.21
N TYR A 263 13.63 -7.93 6.27
CA TYR A 263 14.95 -8.06 6.90
C TYR A 263 15.16 -7.28 8.19
N HIS A 264 14.33 -6.28 8.50
CA HIS A 264 14.40 -5.60 9.78
C HIS A 264 13.90 -6.56 10.90
N PRO A 265 14.65 -6.72 12.01
CA PRO A 265 14.34 -7.71 13.04
C PRO A 265 13.02 -7.44 13.77
N ARG A 266 12.59 -6.18 13.83
CA ARG A 266 11.34 -5.71 14.44
C ARG A 266 10.75 -4.59 13.61
N ALA A 267 10.29 -4.87 12.39
CA ALA A 267 9.78 -3.83 11.49
C ALA A 267 8.63 -3.06 12.17
N GLU A 268 8.76 -1.75 12.25
CA GLU A 268 7.80 -0.87 12.93
C GLU A 268 7.17 0.08 11.91
N LEU A 269 5.88 -0.13 11.62
CA LEU A 269 5.11 0.69 10.69
C LEU A 269 3.91 1.29 11.39
N SER A 270 4.12 2.05 12.47
CA SER A 270 3.05 2.67 13.26
C SER A 270 2.13 3.60 12.45
N TRP A 271 2.63 4.10 11.32
CA TRP A 271 1.89 4.93 10.37
C TRP A 271 1.09 4.10 9.34
N ALA A 272 1.35 2.80 9.22
CA ALA A 272 0.56 1.89 8.42
C ALA A 272 -0.48 1.20 9.31
N ASP A 273 -1.70 1.02 8.80
CA ASP A 273 -2.77 0.32 9.51
C ASP A 273 -2.52 -1.21 9.46
N THR A 274 -1.46 -1.67 10.12
CA THR A 274 -1.04 -3.08 10.13
C THR A 274 -0.58 -3.48 11.52
N SER A 275 -1.11 -4.60 12.04
CA SER A 275 -0.71 -5.12 13.35
C SER A 275 0.68 -5.75 13.30
N ALA A 276 1.37 -5.76 14.45
CA ALA A 276 2.67 -6.43 14.57
C ALA A 276 2.61 -7.93 14.24
N GLU A 277 1.50 -8.60 14.55
CA GLU A 277 1.28 -10.01 14.22
C GLU A 277 1.21 -10.22 12.69
N GLN A 278 0.48 -9.36 11.99
CA GLN A 278 0.37 -9.42 10.54
C GLN A 278 1.73 -9.11 9.88
N LEU A 279 2.44 -8.09 10.36
CA LEU A 279 3.80 -7.78 9.87
C LEU A 279 4.77 -8.95 10.05
N ALA A 280 4.70 -9.69 11.15
CA ALA A 280 5.55 -10.86 11.36
C ALA A 280 5.27 -11.98 10.34
N VAL A 281 3.99 -12.20 10.01
CA VAL A 281 3.57 -13.16 8.97
C VAL A 281 4.07 -12.71 7.61
N ASP A 282 3.86 -11.44 7.25
CA ASP A 282 4.27 -10.89 5.95
C ASP A 282 5.79 -10.88 5.79
N ALA A 283 6.54 -10.53 6.84
CA ALA A 283 8.00 -10.61 6.88
C ALA A 283 8.52 -12.03 6.60
N ALA A 284 7.84 -13.06 7.13
CA ALA A 284 8.20 -14.44 6.87
C ALA A 284 7.90 -14.87 5.42
N MET A 285 6.80 -14.39 4.82
CA MET A 285 6.48 -14.65 3.43
C MET A 285 7.45 -13.95 2.48
N LEU A 286 7.74 -12.68 2.74
CA LEU A 286 8.70 -11.89 1.97
C LEU A 286 10.10 -12.49 2.03
N ARG A 287 10.59 -12.91 3.21
CA ARG A 287 11.90 -13.60 3.29
C ARG A 287 12.01 -14.84 2.42
N LYS A 288 10.92 -15.62 2.30
CA LYS A 288 10.89 -16.79 1.39
C LYS A 288 10.91 -16.41 -0.10
N LEU A 289 10.45 -15.20 -0.43
CA LEU A 289 10.53 -14.64 -1.77
C LEU A 289 11.96 -14.25 -2.12
N PHE A 290 12.64 -13.56 -1.20
CA PHE A 290 14.04 -13.16 -1.38
C PHE A 290 14.98 -14.37 -1.35
N ARG A 291 14.76 -15.31 -0.44
CA ARG A 291 15.59 -16.50 -0.22
C ARG A 291 14.73 -17.76 -0.30
N HIS A 292 14.88 -18.49 -1.40
CA HIS A 292 14.10 -19.69 -1.69
C HIS A 292 14.98 -20.94 -1.69
N THR A 293 14.34 -22.10 -1.50
CA THR A 293 15.06 -23.38 -1.61
C THR A 293 15.30 -23.69 -3.09
N GLY A 294 16.56 -23.65 -3.51
CA GLY A 294 17.03 -24.02 -4.84
C GLY A 294 17.95 -25.24 -4.83
N GLU A 295 18.57 -25.52 -5.97
CA GLU A 295 19.57 -26.58 -6.12
C GLU A 295 20.88 -26.00 -6.65
N ILE A 296 21.99 -26.28 -5.97
CA ILE A 296 23.34 -26.06 -6.48
C ILE A 296 23.76 -27.30 -7.25
N ILE A 297 24.17 -27.10 -8.50
CA ILE A 297 24.64 -28.15 -9.40
C ILE A 297 26.13 -27.90 -9.67
N GLU A 298 26.99 -28.76 -9.13
CA GLU A 298 28.41 -28.70 -9.44
C GLU A 298 28.69 -29.40 -10.76
N VAL A 299 29.42 -28.73 -11.65
CA VAL A 299 29.72 -29.24 -12.99
C VAL A 299 31.23 -29.26 -13.21
N GLU A 300 31.76 -30.46 -13.47
CA GLU A 300 33.15 -30.67 -13.88
C GLU A 300 33.26 -30.41 -15.39
N ARG A 301 34.18 -29.52 -15.76
CA ARG A 301 34.39 -29.15 -17.16
C ARG A 301 35.29 -30.20 -17.84
N LEU A 302 34.75 -30.92 -18.82
CA LEU A 302 35.45 -32.01 -19.53
C LEU A 302 36.12 -31.55 -20.85
N GLY A 303 36.17 -30.24 -21.12
CA GLY A 303 36.63 -29.66 -22.40
C GLY A 303 35.53 -29.51 -23.45
N ASN A 304 35.76 -28.66 -24.47
CA ASN A 304 34.82 -28.37 -25.59
C ASN A 304 33.37 -28.10 -25.17
N SER A 305 33.17 -27.25 -24.17
CA SER A 305 31.85 -26.83 -23.67
C SER A 305 30.98 -27.97 -23.14
N LYS A 306 31.55 -29.17 -22.90
CA LYS A 306 30.87 -30.28 -22.23
C LYS A 306 31.18 -30.24 -20.74
N GLY A 307 30.12 -30.24 -19.94
CA GLY A 307 30.20 -30.37 -18.49
C GLY A 307 29.58 -31.68 -18.04
N ARG A 308 30.13 -32.31 -17.00
CA ARG A 308 29.50 -33.42 -16.29
C ARG A 308 29.04 -32.92 -14.94
N VAL A 309 27.77 -33.16 -14.61
CA VAL A 309 27.27 -32.91 -13.26
C VAL A 309 27.98 -33.84 -12.29
N VAL A 310 28.69 -33.27 -11.33
CA VAL A 310 29.43 -33.97 -10.28
C VAL A 310 28.53 -34.22 -9.08
N SER A 311 27.77 -33.20 -8.68
CA SER A 311 26.90 -33.26 -7.52
C SER A 311 25.68 -32.35 -7.71
N ARG A 312 24.63 -32.64 -6.95
CA ARG A 312 23.45 -31.78 -6.78
C ARG A 312 23.12 -31.74 -5.30
N ARG A 313 22.88 -30.55 -4.77
CA ARG A 313 22.44 -30.38 -3.38
C ARG A 313 21.43 -29.25 -3.27
N LYS A 314 20.49 -29.38 -2.35
CA LYS A 314 19.57 -28.29 -2.02
C LYS A 314 20.31 -27.20 -1.24
N ALA A 315 19.98 -25.95 -1.50
CA ALA A 315 20.55 -24.78 -0.86
C ALA A 315 19.50 -23.68 -0.73
N GLN A 316 19.69 -22.75 0.21
CA GLN A 316 18.87 -21.53 0.30
C GLN A 316 19.54 -20.43 -0.51
N LEU A 317 18.97 -20.13 -1.66
CA LEU A 317 19.55 -19.22 -2.66
C LEU A 317 18.69 -17.97 -2.80
N VAL A 318 19.33 -16.87 -3.15
CA VAL A 318 18.66 -15.60 -3.46
C VAL A 318 18.27 -15.51 -4.94
N ASP A 319 17.12 -14.88 -5.24
CA ASP A 319 16.78 -14.54 -6.62
C ASP A 319 17.45 -13.23 -7.03
N TRP A 320 18.53 -13.32 -7.82
CA TRP A 320 19.27 -12.15 -8.28
C TRP A 320 18.41 -11.11 -9.01
N LYS A 321 17.36 -11.52 -9.74
CA LYS A 321 16.48 -10.58 -10.44
C LYS A 321 15.75 -9.69 -9.43
N LEU A 322 15.37 -10.25 -8.29
CA LEU A 322 14.72 -9.53 -7.20
C LEU A 322 15.72 -8.58 -6.53
N ILE A 323 16.98 -8.99 -6.33
CA ILE A 323 18.05 -8.12 -5.80
C ILE A 323 18.29 -6.93 -6.73
N GLN A 324 18.29 -7.14 -8.05
CA GLN A 324 18.39 -6.06 -9.03
C GLN A 324 17.21 -5.08 -8.96
N GLN A 325 16.00 -5.56 -8.63
CA GLN A 325 14.84 -4.68 -8.41
C GLN A 325 15.04 -3.77 -7.19
N VAL A 326 15.56 -4.32 -6.09
CA VAL A 326 15.89 -3.52 -4.90
C VAL A 326 16.95 -2.46 -5.22
N ALA A 327 18.02 -2.84 -5.92
CA ALA A 327 19.06 -1.89 -6.33
C ALA A 327 18.51 -0.78 -7.25
N ALA A 328 17.66 -1.13 -8.22
CA ALA A 328 17.00 -0.14 -9.07
C ALA A 328 16.06 0.78 -8.26
N ALA A 329 15.39 0.25 -7.24
CA ALA A 329 14.56 1.04 -6.36
C ALA A 329 15.37 2.03 -5.52
N LEU A 330 16.57 1.65 -5.05
CA LEU A 330 17.51 2.57 -4.38
C LEU A 330 17.89 3.75 -5.28
N GLU A 331 18.10 3.51 -6.58
CA GLU A 331 18.34 4.59 -7.55
C GLU A 331 17.14 5.53 -7.67
N ASP A 332 15.95 4.95 -7.80
CA ASP A 332 14.72 5.72 -8.03
C ASP A 332 14.32 6.60 -6.84
N VAL A 333 14.64 6.19 -5.60
CA VAL A 333 14.36 7.00 -4.40
C VAL A 333 15.42 8.05 -4.10
N THR A 334 16.53 8.12 -4.85
CA THR A 334 17.61 9.10 -4.60
C THR A 334 17.09 10.54 -4.43
N PRO A 335 16.23 11.08 -5.33
CA PRO A 335 15.74 12.46 -5.18
C PRO A 335 14.93 12.67 -3.91
N LEU A 336 14.24 11.63 -3.44
CA LEU A 336 13.45 11.66 -2.22
C LEU A 336 14.34 11.56 -0.97
N TYR A 337 15.37 10.73 -1.03
CA TYR A 337 16.33 10.53 0.05
C TYR A 337 17.21 11.77 0.28
N GLU A 338 17.63 12.43 -0.80
CA GLU A 338 18.46 13.64 -0.75
C GLU A 338 17.67 14.90 -0.41
N SER A 339 16.35 14.87 -0.57
CA SER A 339 15.50 16.02 -0.23
C SER A 339 15.35 16.19 1.27
N ASP A 340 15.49 17.44 1.73
CA ASP A 340 15.17 17.79 3.11
C ASP A 340 13.69 17.49 3.41
N ILE A 341 13.43 16.95 4.59
CA ILE A 341 12.07 16.70 5.05
C ILE A 341 11.41 18.04 5.32
N SER A 342 10.36 18.35 4.56
CA SER A 342 9.60 19.58 4.77
C SER A 342 8.83 19.48 6.09
N SER A 343 9.10 20.42 7.00
CA SER A 343 8.30 20.61 8.22
C SER A 343 6.81 20.74 7.93
N GLU A 344 6.45 21.39 6.82
CA GLU A 344 5.05 21.53 6.40
C GLU A 344 4.42 20.18 6.03
N ASP A 345 5.17 19.30 5.36
CA ASP A 345 4.68 17.96 5.01
C ASP A 345 4.47 17.10 6.27
N LEU A 346 5.39 17.18 7.25
CA LEU A 346 5.25 16.50 8.56
C LEU A 346 4.00 16.97 9.31
N ILE A 347 3.80 18.29 9.39
CA ILE A 347 2.62 18.88 10.02
C ILE A 347 1.34 18.45 9.30
N ASN A 348 1.33 18.50 7.97
CA ASN A 348 0.15 18.14 7.17
C ASN A 348 -0.22 16.65 7.31
N GLU A 349 0.76 15.77 7.35
CA GLU A 349 0.51 14.35 7.61
C GLU A 349 -0.07 14.14 9.01
N ALA A 350 0.57 14.68 10.04
CA ALA A 350 0.08 14.55 11.42
C ALA A 350 -1.35 15.08 11.56
N ARG A 351 -1.68 16.20 10.92
CA ARG A 351 -3.04 16.77 10.94
C ARG A 351 -4.10 15.91 10.25
N SER A 352 -3.69 15.05 9.32
CA SER A 352 -4.60 14.16 8.61
C SER A 352 -4.85 12.84 9.36
N GLN A 353 -3.93 12.46 10.25
CA GLN A 353 -4.00 11.22 11.03
C GLN A 353 -4.52 11.43 12.46
N TYR A 354 -4.15 12.54 13.09
CA TYR A 354 -4.41 12.80 14.50
C TYR A 354 -5.36 13.98 14.69
N ARG A 355 -6.17 13.89 15.74
CA ARG A 355 -7.14 14.93 16.08
C ARG A 355 -6.47 16.10 16.78
N PHE A 356 -5.55 15.82 17.69
CA PHE A 356 -4.80 16.84 18.42
C PHE A 356 -3.32 16.76 18.01
N VAL A 357 -2.82 17.80 17.34
CA VAL A 357 -1.41 17.89 16.95
C VAL A 357 -0.79 19.11 17.62
N LEU A 358 0.33 18.91 18.30
CA LEU A 358 1.12 19.94 18.95
C LEU A 358 2.51 19.98 18.31
N VAL A 359 2.94 21.15 17.83
CA VAL A 359 4.25 21.36 17.22
C VAL A 359 5.08 22.21 18.16
N GLN A 360 6.26 21.75 18.59
CA GLN A 360 7.08 22.45 19.57
C GLN A 360 7.80 23.67 18.98
N ASN A 361 8.37 23.52 17.79
CA ASN A 361 9.18 24.57 17.16
C ASN A 361 8.82 24.68 15.67
N PRO A 362 8.13 25.73 15.21
CA PRO A 362 7.50 26.78 16.01
C PRO A 362 6.29 26.26 16.79
N ARG A 363 5.97 26.89 17.93
CA ARG A 363 4.85 26.51 18.80
C ARG A 363 3.51 26.66 18.10
N MET A 364 2.91 25.55 17.69
CA MET A 364 1.62 25.50 16.99
C MET A 364 0.73 24.41 17.55
N VAL A 365 -0.58 24.63 17.48
CA VAL A 365 -1.59 23.65 17.89
C VAL A 365 -2.61 23.50 16.78
N PHE A 366 -2.96 22.26 16.48
CA PHE A 366 -4.03 21.90 15.57
C PHE A 366 -5.06 21.02 16.26
N TRP A 367 -6.33 21.26 15.93
CA TRP A 367 -7.47 20.47 16.39
C TRP A 367 -8.36 20.08 15.22
N ASP A 368 -8.62 18.79 15.05
CA ASP A 368 -9.38 18.20 13.93
C ASP A 368 -8.91 18.80 12.58
N GLY A 369 -7.59 18.86 12.41
CA GLY A 369 -6.91 19.38 11.22
C GLY A 369 -6.80 20.90 11.12
N GLN A 370 -7.44 21.69 11.99
CA GLN A 370 -7.42 23.16 11.94
C GLN A 370 -6.40 23.78 12.89
N LYS A 371 -5.60 24.74 12.41
CA LYS A 371 -4.64 25.49 13.24
C LYS A 371 -5.40 26.40 14.20
N LEU A 372 -5.13 26.33 15.51
CA LEU A 372 -5.66 27.29 16.47
C LEU A 372 -4.88 28.60 16.38
N ALA A 373 -5.59 29.70 16.15
CA ALA A 373 -5.00 31.03 16.02
C ALA A 373 -4.66 31.65 17.38
N ILE A 374 -3.65 31.09 18.06
CA ILE A 374 -3.16 31.52 19.38
C ILE A 374 -1.65 31.75 19.29
N GLU A 375 -1.18 32.90 19.78
CA GLU A 375 0.26 33.19 19.93
C GLU A 375 0.83 32.49 21.17
N TRP A 376 1.32 31.26 20.97
CA TRP A 376 1.83 30.41 22.05
C TRP A 376 3.17 30.88 22.64
N ASP A 377 4.00 31.56 21.85
CA ASP A 377 5.28 32.11 22.31
C ASP A 377 5.12 33.12 23.44
N ASN A 378 4.01 33.87 23.44
CA ASN A 378 3.66 34.83 24.47
C ASN A 378 3.05 34.18 25.74
N LYS A 379 2.91 32.85 25.76
CA LYS A 379 2.19 32.11 26.81
C LYS A 379 2.95 30.86 27.30
N PRO A 380 4.24 30.97 27.71
CA PRO A 380 5.10 29.80 27.98
C PRO A 380 4.56 28.87 29.07
N LYS A 381 3.96 29.41 30.14
CA LYS A 381 3.38 28.59 31.23
C LYS A 381 2.12 27.82 30.82
N LEU A 382 1.36 28.35 29.85
CA LEU A 382 0.17 27.67 29.32
C LEU A 382 0.56 26.64 28.28
N TRP A 383 1.57 26.97 27.45
CA TRP A 383 2.21 26.05 26.53
C TRP A 383 2.71 24.80 27.25
N GLU A 384 3.52 24.99 28.30
CA GLU A 384 4.06 23.89 29.11
C GLU A 384 2.98 22.95 29.65
N LEU A 385 1.87 23.50 30.15
CA LEU A 385 0.75 22.69 30.61
C LEU A 385 0.09 21.91 29.46
N LEU A 386 -0.10 22.55 28.30
CA LEU A 386 -0.71 21.91 27.14
C LEU A 386 0.18 20.81 26.56
N GLU A 387 1.48 21.03 26.52
CA GLU A 387 2.51 20.07 26.11
C GLU A 387 2.52 18.84 27.03
N GLN A 388 2.56 19.03 28.34
CA GLN A 388 2.45 17.90 29.28
C GLN A 388 1.10 17.18 29.13
N LEU A 389 0.01 17.90 28.89
CA LEU A 389 -1.28 17.26 28.61
C LEU A 389 -1.27 16.44 27.32
N ALA A 390 -0.52 16.86 26.30
CA ALA A 390 -0.37 16.10 25.07
C ALA A 390 0.50 14.85 25.26
N LEU A 391 1.61 14.96 26.00
CA LEU A 391 2.57 13.87 26.18
C LEU A 391 2.08 12.74 27.10
N ARG A 392 1.37 13.08 28.20
CA ARG A 392 0.97 12.11 29.23
C ARG A 392 -0.46 12.28 29.73
N GLY A 393 -1.16 13.32 29.28
CA GLY A 393 -2.45 13.71 29.83
C GLY A 393 -3.60 12.76 29.51
N ALA A 394 -3.45 11.91 28.48
CA ALA A 394 -4.43 10.89 28.13
C ALA A 394 -4.38 9.70 29.12
N ASP A 395 -3.17 9.19 29.38
CA ASP A 395 -2.98 7.94 30.12
C ASP A 395 -2.77 8.18 31.62
N GLU A 396 -1.72 8.90 31.98
CA GLU A 396 -1.31 9.15 33.38
C GLU A 396 -2.03 10.35 33.98
N GLY A 397 -2.15 11.41 33.19
CA GLY A 397 -2.53 12.74 33.62
C GLY A 397 -1.38 13.59 34.14
N VAL A 398 -1.65 14.87 34.31
CA VAL A 398 -0.65 15.89 34.61
C VAL A 398 -0.95 16.51 35.98
N ASP A 399 -0.01 16.37 36.90
CA ASP A 399 -0.01 17.07 38.18
C ASP A 399 0.97 18.26 38.18
N ARG A 400 1.20 18.83 39.37
CA ARG A 400 2.08 19.99 39.55
C ARG A 400 3.58 19.64 39.46
N ASP A 401 3.97 18.41 39.73
CA ASP A 401 5.37 17.99 39.80
C ASP A 401 5.95 17.83 38.38
N HIS A 402 5.09 17.63 37.38
CA HIS A 402 5.40 17.64 35.95
C HIS A 402 5.66 19.03 35.36
N LEU A 403 5.46 20.11 36.13
CA LEU A 403 5.59 21.48 35.63
C LEU A 403 6.75 22.20 36.33
N THR A 404 7.45 23.03 35.56
CA THR A 404 8.59 23.81 36.05
C THR A 404 8.17 24.71 37.21
N GLY A 405 8.94 24.62 38.30
CA GLY A 405 8.72 25.40 39.53
C GLY A 405 7.59 24.88 40.43
N THR A 406 7.05 23.68 40.15
CA THR A 406 6.14 22.93 41.02
C THR A 406 5.00 23.79 41.60
N PRO A 407 4.09 24.30 40.75
CA PRO A 407 3.06 25.25 41.16
C PRO A 407 2.19 24.72 42.31
N SER A 408 1.74 25.61 43.20
CA SER A 408 0.76 25.25 44.23
C SER A 408 -0.54 24.71 43.60
N PRO A 409 -1.34 23.91 44.32
CA PRO A 409 -2.60 23.37 43.79
C PRO A 409 -3.56 24.46 43.25
N GLN A 410 -3.61 25.61 43.92
CA GLN A 410 -4.40 26.76 43.48
C GLN A 410 -3.82 27.41 42.21
N ALA A 411 -2.49 27.50 42.11
CA ALA A 411 -1.82 27.99 40.91
C ALA A 411 -2.03 27.05 39.71
N MET A 412 -2.04 25.73 39.91
CA MET A 412 -2.37 24.75 38.88
C MET A 412 -3.81 24.89 38.39
N SER A 413 -4.79 24.96 39.30
CA SER A 413 -6.19 25.19 38.94
C SER A 413 -6.38 26.50 38.17
N THR A 414 -5.66 27.55 38.57
CA THR A 414 -5.69 28.85 37.88
C THR A 414 -5.08 28.75 36.48
N ARG A 415 -3.94 28.07 36.35
CA ARG A 415 -3.25 27.85 35.06
C ARG A 415 -4.12 27.06 34.08
N ARG A 416 -4.78 25.99 34.54
CA ARG A 416 -5.74 25.21 33.75
C ARG A 416 -6.93 26.07 33.27
N ASN A 417 -7.54 26.84 34.17
CA ASN A 417 -8.65 27.72 33.78
C ASN A 417 -8.21 28.77 32.75
N ARG A 418 -7.01 29.33 32.90
CA ARG A 418 -6.43 30.25 31.92
C ARG A 418 -6.15 29.58 30.57
N LEU A 419 -5.68 28.32 30.56
CA LEU A 419 -5.51 27.55 29.33
C LEU A 419 -6.86 27.33 28.63
N ARG A 420 -7.88 26.87 29.36
CA ARG A 420 -9.23 26.69 28.80
C ARG A 420 -9.80 27.99 28.23
N ASN A 421 -9.67 29.11 28.95
CA ASN A 421 -10.12 30.41 28.45
C ASN A 421 -9.35 30.83 27.19
N CYS A 422 -8.02 30.68 27.20
CA CYS A 422 -7.18 30.99 26.04
C CYS A 422 -7.57 30.17 24.80
N LEU A 423 -7.94 28.90 24.98
CA LEU A 423 -8.44 28.05 23.90
C LEU A 423 -9.81 28.50 23.41
N CYS A 424 -10.73 28.89 24.31
CA CYS A 424 -12.04 29.43 23.93
C CYS A 424 -11.96 30.81 23.26
N GLU A 425 -10.91 31.59 23.54
CA GLU A 425 -10.63 32.92 22.97
C GLU A 425 -9.85 32.85 21.64
N ALA A 426 -9.60 31.65 21.10
CA ALA A 426 -9.04 31.52 19.75
C ALA A 426 -9.88 32.32 18.74
N ALA A 427 -9.23 32.90 17.74
CA ALA A 427 -9.89 33.79 16.77
C ALA A 427 -11.17 33.16 16.20
N ASN A 428 -12.17 33.99 15.86
CA ASN A 428 -13.54 33.58 15.52
C ASN A 428 -13.65 32.38 14.55
N GLU A 429 -12.76 32.29 13.56
CA GLU A 429 -12.72 31.20 12.57
C GLU A 429 -12.35 29.83 13.17
N THR A 430 -11.68 29.81 14.32
CA THR A 430 -11.17 28.62 15.02
C THR A 430 -11.75 28.46 16.43
N ALA A 431 -12.66 29.36 16.83
CA ALA A 431 -13.25 29.40 18.17
C ALA A 431 -13.98 28.09 18.53
N ALA A 432 -14.68 27.48 17.56
CA ALA A 432 -15.36 26.20 17.77
C ALA A 432 -14.36 25.07 18.09
N SER A 433 -13.27 24.97 17.33
CA SER A 433 -12.19 23.99 17.53
C SER A 433 -11.47 24.20 18.86
N GLY A 434 -11.20 25.46 19.22
CA GLY A 434 -10.64 25.82 20.52
C GLY A 434 -11.56 25.46 21.70
N GLN A 435 -12.86 25.72 21.59
CA GLN A 435 -13.86 25.32 22.60
C GLN A 435 -13.97 23.80 22.73
N GLN A 436 -13.91 23.06 21.62
CA GLN A 436 -13.90 21.60 21.63
C GLN A 436 -12.68 21.06 22.39
N LEU A 437 -11.46 21.50 22.05
CA LEU A 437 -10.26 21.10 22.78
C LEU A 437 -10.34 21.48 24.27
N ALA A 438 -10.78 22.71 24.58
CA ALA A 438 -10.95 23.16 25.97
C ALA A 438 -11.93 22.27 26.75
N SER A 439 -13.01 21.80 26.12
CA SER A 439 -14.00 20.91 26.74
C SER A 439 -13.41 19.55 27.11
N ARG A 440 -12.38 19.09 26.39
CA ARG A 440 -11.68 17.82 26.65
C ARG A 440 -10.68 17.90 27.80
N ILE A 441 -10.25 19.09 28.21
CA ILE A 441 -9.33 19.25 29.35
C ILE A 441 -10.13 19.19 30.66
N GLN A 442 -9.96 18.09 31.40
CA GLN A 442 -10.74 17.78 32.60
C GLN A 442 -9.89 17.87 33.88
N ARG A 443 -10.57 18.14 35.00
CA ARG A 443 -10.01 17.95 36.35
C ARG A 443 -10.37 16.56 36.82
N ILE A 444 -9.41 15.86 37.39
CA ILE A 444 -9.64 14.64 38.15
C ILE A 444 -9.51 14.95 39.65
N GLN A 445 -9.83 13.97 40.50
CA GLN A 445 -9.53 14.00 41.93
C GLN A 445 -8.05 14.38 42.18
N ASP A 446 -7.79 15.00 43.33
CA ASP A 446 -6.46 15.41 43.80
C ASP A 446 -5.72 16.49 42.98
N GLY A 447 -6.42 17.16 42.06
CA GLY A 447 -5.87 18.32 41.33
C GLY A 447 -5.11 17.97 40.05
N LEU A 448 -5.10 16.68 39.70
CA LEU A 448 -4.58 16.16 38.45
C LEU A 448 -5.46 16.61 37.27
N CYS A 449 -4.83 16.92 36.14
CA CYS A 449 -5.49 17.33 34.90
C CYS A 449 -5.31 16.26 33.83
N LYS A 450 -6.37 15.95 33.08
CA LYS A 450 -6.31 15.03 31.94
C LYS A 450 -6.88 15.67 30.68
N ILE A 451 -6.51 15.13 29.54
CA ILE A 451 -7.19 15.39 28.27
C ILE A 451 -8.03 14.15 27.92
N ALA A 452 -9.33 14.33 27.69
CA ALA A 452 -10.27 13.25 27.41
C ALA A 452 -10.19 12.82 25.93
N LEU A 453 -9.03 12.28 25.58
CA LEU A 453 -8.65 11.69 24.30
C LEU A 453 -7.91 10.39 24.55
N ASN A 454 -7.97 9.47 23.59
CA ASN A 454 -7.08 8.32 23.58
C ASN A 454 -5.67 8.76 23.15
N SER A 455 -4.63 8.08 23.62
CA SER A 455 -3.24 8.37 23.22
C SER A 455 -3.04 8.33 21.70
N GLY A 456 -3.72 7.42 20.99
CA GLY A 456 -3.73 7.36 19.53
C GLY A 456 -4.42 8.55 18.82
N GLU A 457 -5.09 9.45 19.52
CA GLU A 457 -5.69 10.67 18.94
C GLU A 457 -4.76 11.90 19.03
N ILE A 458 -3.59 11.77 19.68
CA ILE A 458 -2.66 12.87 19.99
C ILE A 458 -1.32 12.66 19.29
N LYS A 459 -0.75 13.73 18.72
CA LYS A 459 0.62 13.74 18.21
C LYS A 459 1.38 14.98 18.65
N VAL A 460 2.59 14.79 19.17
CA VAL A 460 3.55 15.86 19.43
C VAL A 460 4.67 15.77 18.41
N LEU A 461 4.98 16.90 17.77
CA LEU A 461 6.05 17.05 16.77
C LEU A 461 7.11 17.99 17.32
N ASP A 462 8.34 17.50 17.47
CA ASP A 462 9.53 18.34 17.55
C ASP A 462 10.11 18.46 16.14
N LEU A 463 10.26 19.68 15.64
CA LEU A 463 10.80 19.91 14.30
C LEU A 463 12.28 20.35 14.28
N GLU A 464 12.94 20.41 15.44
CA GLU A 464 14.36 20.75 15.52
C GLU A 464 15.21 19.58 16.01
N SER A 465 14.59 18.58 16.62
CA SER A 465 15.25 17.34 17.02
C SER A 465 15.37 16.38 15.84
N ASP A 466 16.57 15.81 15.64
CA ASP A 466 16.80 14.68 14.72
C ASP A 466 15.95 13.44 15.08
N ALA A 467 15.34 13.42 16.28
CA ALA A 467 14.37 12.42 16.72
C ALA A 467 12.94 12.90 16.42
N TRP A 468 12.50 12.75 15.17
CA TRP A 468 11.21 13.24 14.66
C TRP A 468 9.97 12.44 15.11
N LEU A 469 10.11 11.61 16.15
CA LEU A 469 9.05 10.81 16.74
C LEU A 469 9.28 10.76 18.25
N ILE A 470 8.58 11.61 18.99
CA ILE A 470 8.31 11.30 20.39
C ILE A 470 7.04 10.46 20.36
N ASP A 471 7.18 9.14 20.37
CA ASP A 471 6.05 8.27 20.69
C ASP A 471 5.74 8.46 22.19
N CYS A 472 4.47 8.69 22.52
CA CYS A 472 4.08 8.82 23.92
C CYS A 472 4.36 7.51 24.68
N GLN A 473 4.47 6.38 23.98
CA GLN A 473 4.83 5.08 24.57
C GLN A 473 6.32 4.94 24.91
N GLU A 474 7.23 5.68 24.29
CA GLU A 474 8.68 5.58 24.56
C GLU A 474 9.11 6.29 25.85
N PHE A 475 8.27 7.15 26.42
CA PHE A 475 8.55 7.84 27.68
C PHE A 475 8.67 6.89 28.88
N GLU A 476 8.11 5.69 28.80
CA GLU A 476 8.25 4.68 29.86
C GLU A 476 9.68 4.10 29.97
N GLN A 477 10.52 4.21 28.94
CA GLN A 477 11.88 3.63 28.95
C GLN A 477 12.98 4.59 29.39
N ILE A 478 12.74 5.91 29.39
CA ILE A 478 13.74 6.92 29.79
C ILE A 478 13.66 7.27 31.29
N ALA A 479 12.60 6.84 31.98
CA ALA A 479 12.39 7.07 33.42
C ALA A 479 12.75 5.86 34.32
N GLY A 480 13.45 4.86 33.78
CA GLY A 480 13.91 3.67 34.51
C GLY A 480 15.31 3.79 35.09
#